data_AF-D2SBX9-F1
#
_entry.id   AF-D2SBX9-F1
#
_cell.length_a   1.000
_cell.length_b   1.000
_cell.length_c   1.000
_cell.angle_alpha   90.00
_cell.angle_beta   90.00
_cell.angle_gamma   90.00
#
_symmetry.space_group_name_H-M   'P 1'
#
loop_
_entity.id
_entity.type
_entity.pdbx_description
1 polymer ?
#
loop_
_entity_poly.entity_id
_entity_poly.type
_entity_poly.pdbx_seq_one_letter_code
_entity_poly.pdbx_strand_id
1 'polypeptide(L)'
;MTRRRNVLDRVAERVMDLDSPAYGDERERAVFMESNSFGLTSGFYVGLLGAVVASIFGLVLLPAALLVMTILPAAAALWYARRRGVDLQKLAENAGARSTMIGIVVYGAAGVLTFAAMTYTVFTGQPVLPVPPLGVTPGQGFMGGMAQGAVVGGMLGGAAAIVGGVHSYRRANRRRQTSGC
;
A
#
# COMPACT_ATOMS: atom_id res chain seq x y z
N MET A 1 -23.19 -22.98 -5.36
CA MET A 1 -23.67 -21.75 -4.69
C MET A 1 -23.62 -20.59 -5.67
N THR A 2 -24.76 -20.20 -6.23
CA THR A 2 -24.89 -19.14 -7.24
C THR A 2 -24.84 -17.76 -6.58
N ARG A 3 -23.64 -17.15 -6.55
CA ARG A 3 -23.44 -15.79 -6.03
C ARG A 3 -24.14 -14.80 -6.96
N ARG A 4 -25.15 -14.06 -6.48
CA ARG A 4 -25.83 -13.00 -7.24
C ARG A 4 -24.78 -12.00 -7.75
N ARG A 5 -24.62 -11.91 -9.08
CA ARG A 5 -23.75 -10.93 -9.76
C ARG A 5 -24.18 -9.52 -9.37
N ASN A 6 -23.29 -8.78 -8.70
CA ASN A 6 -23.57 -7.44 -8.21
C ASN A 6 -23.23 -6.40 -9.30
N VAL A 7 -23.86 -5.21 -9.28
CA VAL A 7 -23.69 -4.19 -10.34
C VAL A 7 -22.21 -3.78 -10.51
N LEU A 8 -21.48 -3.69 -9.40
CA LEU A 8 -20.04 -3.40 -9.39
C LEU A 8 -19.20 -4.46 -10.11
N ASP A 9 -19.59 -5.74 -10.06
CA ASP A 9 -18.87 -6.81 -10.77
C ASP A 9 -19.05 -6.64 -12.28
N ARG A 10 -20.26 -6.28 -12.71
CA ARG A 10 -20.58 -6.04 -14.12
C ARG A 10 -19.86 -4.80 -14.68
N VAL A 11 -19.73 -3.75 -13.87
CA VAL A 11 -18.94 -2.56 -14.26
C VAL A 11 -17.45 -2.90 -14.35
N ALA A 12 -16.90 -3.63 -13.37
CA ALA A 12 -15.50 -4.04 -13.41
C ALA A 12 -15.19 -4.93 -14.61
N GLU A 13 -16.05 -5.93 -14.91
CA GLU A 13 -15.94 -6.78 -16.09
C GLU A 13 -15.97 -5.95 -17.39
N ARG A 14 -16.85 -4.95 -17.47
CA ARG A 14 -16.99 -4.10 -18.66
C ARG A 14 -15.85 -3.11 -18.85
N VAL A 15 -15.23 -2.64 -17.77
CA VAL A 15 -14.06 -1.76 -17.83
C VAL A 15 -12.79 -2.55 -18.16
N MET A 16 -12.67 -3.79 -17.68
CA MET A 16 -11.47 -4.61 -17.86
C MET A 16 -11.46 -5.46 -19.13
N ASP A 17 -12.61 -5.66 -19.79
CA ASP A 17 -12.75 -6.44 -21.05
C ASP A 17 -11.94 -7.75 -21.08
N LEU A 18 -12.07 -8.54 -20.01
CA LEU A 18 -11.22 -9.71 -19.77
C LEU A 18 -11.50 -10.89 -20.71
N ASP A 19 -12.59 -10.82 -21.48
CA ASP A 19 -12.94 -11.82 -22.50
C ASP A 19 -12.34 -11.48 -23.89
N SER A 20 -11.50 -10.44 -23.97
CA SER A 20 -10.80 -10.04 -25.19
C SER A 20 -9.82 -11.12 -25.67
N PRO A 21 -9.70 -11.35 -27.00
CA PRO A 21 -8.70 -12.25 -27.60
C PRO A 21 -7.26 -11.95 -27.17
N ALA A 22 -6.98 -10.73 -26.71
CA ALA A 22 -5.69 -10.30 -26.19
C ALA A 22 -5.22 -11.10 -24.94
N TYR A 23 -6.12 -11.83 -24.27
CA TYR A 23 -5.79 -12.69 -23.12
C TYR A 23 -5.76 -14.19 -23.46
N GLY A 24 -5.90 -14.55 -24.74
CA GLY A 24 -6.03 -15.93 -25.20
C GLY A 24 -4.73 -16.75 -25.20
N ASP A 25 -3.58 -16.10 -25.41
CA ASP A 25 -2.27 -16.76 -25.30
C ASP A 25 -1.76 -16.74 -23.85
N GLU A 26 -1.49 -17.92 -23.29
CA GLU A 26 -0.93 -18.09 -21.96
C GLU A 26 0.42 -17.39 -21.80
N ARG A 27 1.25 -17.37 -22.85
CA ARG A 27 2.57 -16.74 -22.83
C ARG A 27 2.46 -15.22 -22.78
N GLU A 28 1.63 -14.64 -23.65
CA GLU A 28 1.41 -13.18 -23.68
C GLU A 28 0.78 -12.70 -22.36
N ARG A 29 -0.17 -13.48 -21.82
CA ARG A 29 -0.77 -13.21 -20.53
C ARG A 29 0.25 -13.22 -19.38
N ALA A 30 1.21 -14.14 -19.39
CA ALA A 30 2.26 -14.18 -18.38
C ALA A 30 3.14 -12.92 -18.42
N VAL A 31 3.60 -12.53 -19.61
CA VAL A 31 4.42 -11.32 -19.81
C VAL A 31 3.65 -10.05 -19.43
N PHE A 32 2.37 -9.97 -19.78
CA PHE A 32 1.51 -8.85 -19.39
C PHE A 32 1.35 -8.75 -17.86
N MET A 33 1.15 -9.87 -17.18
CA MET A 33 1.05 -9.88 -15.72
C MET A 33 2.38 -9.51 -15.05
N GLU A 34 3.51 -9.96 -15.60
CA GLU A 34 4.84 -9.62 -15.10
C GLU A 34 5.14 -8.12 -15.25
N SER A 35 4.91 -7.56 -16.44
CA SER A 35 5.11 -6.14 -16.70
C SER A 35 4.20 -5.24 -15.85
N ASN A 36 2.93 -5.62 -15.68
CA ASN A 36 2.01 -4.90 -14.80
C ASN A 36 2.44 -4.98 -13.32
N SER A 37 2.93 -6.14 -12.89
CA SER A 37 3.48 -6.30 -11.53
C SER A 37 4.71 -5.43 -11.32
N PHE A 38 5.60 -5.33 -12.31
CA PHE A 38 6.75 -4.43 -12.27
C PHE A 38 6.34 -2.95 -12.23
N GLY A 39 5.38 -2.56 -13.07
CA GLY A 39 4.83 -1.20 -13.12
C GLY A 39 4.16 -0.78 -11.81
N LEU A 40 3.33 -1.66 -11.23
CA LEU A 40 2.71 -1.39 -9.92
C LEU A 40 3.75 -1.32 -8.80
N THR A 41 4.73 -2.22 -8.79
CA THR A 41 5.77 -2.23 -7.77
C THR A 41 6.65 -0.99 -7.82
N SER A 42 7.08 -0.58 -9.01
CA SER A 42 7.84 0.66 -9.21
C SER A 42 7.02 1.90 -8.84
N GLY A 43 5.74 1.95 -9.24
CA GLY A 43 4.80 3.00 -8.83
C GLY A 43 4.65 3.09 -7.31
N PHE A 44 4.59 1.95 -6.62
CA PHE A 44 4.52 1.95 -5.15
C PHE A 44 5.77 2.53 -4.50
N TYR A 45 6.96 2.20 -4.99
CA TYR A 45 8.20 2.78 -4.49
C TYR A 45 8.30 4.28 -4.77
N VAL A 46 7.90 4.74 -5.95
CA VAL A 46 7.92 6.16 -6.31
C VAL A 46 6.92 6.95 -5.46
N GLY A 47 5.69 6.45 -5.29
CA GLY A 47 4.67 7.07 -4.45
C GLY A 47 5.10 7.16 -2.98
N LEU A 48 5.71 6.08 -2.47
CA LEU A 48 6.26 6.03 -1.11
C LEU A 48 7.41 7.01 -0.92
N LEU A 49 8.37 7.05 -1.86
CA LEU A 49 9.49 8.00 -1.82
C LEU A 49 8.99 9.44 -1.88
N GLY A 50 8.02 9.72 -2.77
CA GLY A 50 7.39 11.03 -2.88
C GLY A 50 6.71 11.46 -1.58
N ALA A 51 6.04 10.53 -0.88
CA ALA A 51 5.41 10.81 0.40
C ALA A 51 6.44 11.17 1.48
N VAL A 52 7.55 10.42 1.57
CA VAL A 52 8.66 10.73 2.50
C VAL A 52 9.27 12.09 2.20
N VAL A 53 9.56 12.39 0.94
CA VAL A 53 10.15 13.67 0.55
C VAL A 53 9.19 14.83 0.87
N ALA A 54 7.92 14.69 0.52
CA ALA A 54 6.91 15.73 0.80
C ALA A 54 6.70 15.96 2.30
N SER A 55 6.82 14.92 3.14
CA SER A 55 6.64 15.08 4.59
C SER A 55 7.82 15.78 5.25
N ILE A 56 9.04 15.58 4.74
CA ILE A 56 10.25 16.26 5.21
C ILE A 56 10.15 17.78 4.98
N PHE A 57 9.56 18.19 3.86
CA PHE A 57 9.28 19.61 3.56
C PHE A 57 8.02 20.17 4.24
N GLY A 58 7.39 19.40 5.13
CA GLY A 58 6.25 19.87 5.91
C GLY A 58 4.93 20.01 5.13
N LEU A 59 4.82 19.43 3.92
CA LEU A 59 3.62 19.50 3.09
C LEU A 59 2.54 18.50 3.55
N VAL A 60 2.11 18.54 4.82
CA VAL A 60 1.36 17.46 5.50
C VAL A 60 0.21 16.80 4.70
N LEU A 61 -0.53 17.54 3.87
CA LEU A 61 -1.61 16.96 3.04
C LEU A 61 -1.10 16.10 1.87
N LEU A 62 0.04 16.47 1.28
CA LEU A 62 0.59 15.83 0.09
C LEU A 62 1.08 14.39 0.35
N PRO A 63 1.85 14.09 1.42
CA PRO A 63 2.19 12.73 1.81
C PRO A 63 0.95 11.87 2.02
N ALA A 64 -0.08 12.40 2.67
CA ALA A 64 -1.32 11.65 2.91
C ALA A 64 -2.00 11.28 1.57
N ALA A 65 -2.12 12.24 0.65
CA ALA A 65 -2.68 11.98 -0.67
C ALA A 65 -1.84 10.96 -1.47
N LEU A 66 -0.51 11.09 -1.45
CA LEU A 66 0.40 10.16 -2.13
C LEU A 66 0.30 8.75 -1.55
N LEU A 67 0.24 8.59 -0.23
CA LEU A 67 0.05 7.29 0.41
C LEU A 67 -1.29 6.66 0.04
N VAL A 68 -2.38 7.44 0.04
CA VAL A 68 -3.70 6.94 -0.39
C VAL A 68 -3.66 6.46 -1.84
N MET A 69 -3.09 7.25 -2.75
CA MET A 69 -2.95 6.86 -4.16
C MET A 69 -2.04 5.66 -4.35
N THR A 70 -1.03 5.49 -3.49
CA THR A 70 -0.14 4.32 -3.49
C THR A 70 -0.88 3.06 -3.03
N ILE A 71 -1.76 3.15 -2.04
CA ILE A 71 -2.48 1.98 -1.49
C ILE A 71 -3.66 1.56 -2.37
N LEU A 72 -4.26 2.51 -3.10
CA LEU A 72 -5.50 2.30 -3.84
C LEU A 72 -5.44 1.14 -4.86
N PRO A 73 -4.42 1.00 -5.73
CA PRO A 73 -4.33 -0.12 -6.67
C PRO A 73 -4.24 -1.47 -5.97
N ALA A 74 -3.47 -1.57 -4.88
CA ALA A 74 -3.36 -2.79 -4.09
C ALA A 74 -4.71 -3.16 -3.44
N ALA A 75 -5.42 -2.18 -2.87
CA ALA A 75 -6.73 -2.40 -2.28
C ALA A 75 -7.76 -2.87 -3.33
N ALA A 76 -7.76 -2.26 -4.52
CA ALA A 76 -8.62 -2.65 -5.64
C ALA A 76 -8.32 -4.09 -6.11
N ALA A 77 -7.04 -4.44 -6.25
CA ALA A 77 -6.61 -5.79 -6.63
C ALA A 77 -7.05 -6.85 -5.58
N LEU A 78 -6.84 -6.57 -4.29
CA LEU A 78 -7.29 -7.47 -3.22
C LEU A 78 -8.81 -7.64 -3.21
N TRP A 79 -9.55 -6.54 -3.36
CA TRP A 79 -11.01 -6.57 -3.41
C TRP A 79 -11.50 -7.43 -4.57
N TYR A 80 -10.92 -7.26 -5.76
CA TYR A 80 -11.29 -7.99 -6.96
C TYR A 80 -10.97 -9.49 -6.83
N ALA A 81 -9.77 -9.82 -6.36
CA ALA A 81 -9.35 -11.21 -6.14
C ALA A 81 -10.25 -11.94 -5.13
N ARG A 82 -10.61 -11.29 -4.01
CA ARG A 82 -11.55 -11.86 -3.01
C ARG A 82 -12.94 -12.12 -3.60
N ARG A 83 -13.42 -11.25 -4.50
CA ARG A 83 -14.71 -11.47 -5.17
C ARG A 83 -14.72 -12.67 -6.09
N ARG A 84 -13.58 -12.98 -6.70
CA ARG A 84 -13.40 -14.18 -7.53
C ARG A 84 -13.00 -15.44 -6.77
N GLY A 85 -13.03 -15.41 -5.43
CA GLY A 85 -12.76 -16.57 -4.59
C GLY A 85 -11.29 -16.97 -4.51
N VAL A 86 -10.37 -16.08 -4.87
CA VAL A 86 -8.93 -16.31 -4.73
C VAL A 86 -8.58 -16.29 -3.23
N ASP A 87 -7.98 -17.38 -2.77
CA ASP A 87 -7.46 -17.49 -1.41
C ASP A 87 -6.12 -16.74 -1.29
N LEU A 88 -6.21 -15.48 -0.89
CA LEU A 88 -5.06 -14.60 -0.71
C LEU A 88 -4.12 -15.07 0.41
N GLN A 89 -4.63 -15.80 1.41
CA GLN A 89 -3.78 -16.33 2.49
C GLN A 89 -2.86 -17.42 1.95
N LYS A 90 -3.39 -18.35 1.16
CA LYS A 90 -2.57 -19.37 0.50
C LYS A 90 -1.55 -18.77 -0.47
N LEU A 91 -1.93 -17.73 -1.23
CA LEU A 91 -0.99 -17.01 -2.08
C LEU A 91 0.15 -16.39 -1.27
N ALA A 92 -0.16 -15.76 -0.14
CA ALA A 92 0.83 -15.15 0.74
C ALA A 92 1.75 -16.20 1.41
N GLU A 93 1.25 -17.40 1.70
CA GLU A 93 2.03 -18.52 2.25
C GLU A 93 3.01 -19.11 1.22
N ASN A 94 2.61 -19.12 -0.05
CA ASN A 94 3.44 -19.56 -1.17
C ASN A 94 4.42 -18.49 -1.65
N ALA A 95 4.11 -17.22 -1.41
CA ALA A 95 5.04 -16.12 -1.68
C ALA A 95 6.32 -16.31 -0.86
N GLY A 96 7.48 -16.14 -1.51
CA GLY A 96 8.77 -16.31 -0.86
C GLY A 96 8.88 -15.43 0.39
N ALA A 97 9.05 -16.07 1.56
CA ALA A 97 8.99 -15.40 2.86
C ALA A 97 9.98 -14.22 2.99
N ARG A 98 11.12 -14.31 2.31
CA ARG A 98 12.13 -13.23 2.23
C ARG A 98 11.61 -12.01 1.45
N SER A 99 10.94 -12.21 0.32
CA SER A 99 10.39 -11.12 -0.50
C SER A 99 9.28 -10.38 0.25
N THR A 100 8.37 -11.14 0.87
CA THR A 100 7.29 -10.58 1.71
C THR A 100 7.85 -9.78 2.89
N MET A 101 8.89 -10.30 3.55
CA MET A 101 9.54 -9.59 4.67
C MET A 101 10.22 -8.30 4.22
N ILE A 102 10.94 -8.30 3.09
CA ILE A 102 11.56 -7.09 2.55
C ILE A 102 10.49 -6.03 2.26
N GLY A 103 9.38 -6.42 1.62
CA GLY A 103 8.26 -5.52 1.38
C GLY A 103 7.74 -4.91 2.68
N ILE A 104 7.41 -5.73 3.69
CA ILE A 104 6.90 -5.24 4.99
C ILE A 104 7.88 -4.27 5.65
N VAL A 105 9.19 -4.56 5.62
CA VAL A 105 10.20 -3.70 6.23
C VAL A 105 10.32 -2.37 5.47
N VAL A 106 10.38 -2.40 4.13
CA VAL A 106 10.56 -1.17 3.33
C VAL A 106 9.33 -0.27 3.43
N TYR A 107 8.12 -0.81 3.20
CA TYR A 107 6.88 -0.05 3.31
C TYR A 107 6.63 0.41 4.76
N GLY A 108 6.92 -0.44 5.74
CA GLY A 108 6.76 -0.13 7.15
C GLY A 108 7.71 0.99 7.60
N ALA A 109 9.01 0.86 7.30
CA ALA A 109 10.00 1.85 7.69
C ALA A 109 9.74 3.21 7.03
N ALA A 110 9.46 3.22 5.73
CA ALA A 110 9.15 4.46 5.01
C ALA A 110 7.83 5.09 5.48
N GLY A 111 6.81 4.28 5.79
CA GLY A 111 5.57 4.77 6.40
C GLY A 111 5.84 5.43 7.74
N VAL A 112 6.60 4.77 8.63
CA VAL A 112 6.99 5.34 9.94
C VAL A 112 7.76 6.64 9.78
N LEU A 113 8.74 6.70 8.87
CA LEU A 113 9.49 7.93 8.58
C LEU A 113 8.58 9.06 8.08
N THR A 114 7.67 8.74 7.15
CA THR A 114 6.70 9.71 6.61
C THR A 114 5.86 10.30 7.73
N PHE A 115 5.26 9.44 8.55
CA PHE A 115 4.42 9.88 9.66
C PHE A 115 5.22 10.60 10.75
N ALA A 116 6.44 10.17 11.06
CA ALA A 116 7.29 10.86 12.03
C ALA A 116 7.60 12.30 11.60
N ALA A 117 7.92 12.52 10.32
CA ALA A 117 8.16 13.85 9.77
C ALA A 117 6.89 14.72 9.77
N MET A 118 5.72 14.13 9.45
CA MET A 118 4.44 14.83 9.56
C MET A 118 4.12 15.21 11.01
N THR A 119 4.29 14.27 11.95
CA THR A 119 4.11 14.49 13.39
C THR A 119 4.97 15.63 13.88
N TYR A 120 6.27 15.63 13.53
CA TYR A 120 7.19 16.71 13.85
C TYR A 120 6.63 18.06 13.36
N THR A 121 6.28 18.15 12.07
CA THR A 121 5.77 19.39 11.47
C THR A 121 4.48 19.90 12.15
N VAL A 122 3.57 18.98 12.49
CA VAL A 122 2.29 19.33 13.15
C VAL A 122 2.52 19.86 14.57
N PHE A 123 3.48 19.30 15.32
CA PHE A 123 3.74 19.71 16.71
C PHE A 123 4.67 20.92 16.84
N THR A 124 5.70 21.03 16.00
CA THR A 124 6.66 22.14 16.06
C THR A 124 6.23 23.35 15.24
N GLY A 125 5.28 23.17 14.31
CA GLY A 125 4.90 24.17 13.34
C GLY A 125 6.01 24.49 12.31
N GLN A 126 7.09 23.72 12.29
CA GLN A 126 8.24 23.90 11.43
C GLN A 126 8.53 22.62 10.65
N PRO A 127 8.89 22.70 9.35
CA PRO A 127 9.25 21.53 8.56
C PRO A 127 10.60 20.95 9.04
N VAL A 128 10.86 19.67 8.74
CA VAL A 128 12.12 19.01 9.10
C VAL A 128 13.29 19.61 8.32
N LEU A 129 13.07 19.94 7.05
CA LEU A 129 14.01 20.72 6.24
C LEU A 129 13.35 22.03 5.80
N PRO A 130 14.09 23.16 5.79
CA PRO A 130 13.57 24.43 5.34
C PRO A 130 13.14 24.33 3.87
N VAL A 131 11.91 24.78 3.58
CA VAL A 131 11.36 24.80 2.23
C VAL A 131 11.85 26.05 1.50
N PRO A 132 12.25 25.99 0.23
CA PRO A 132 12.19 27.16 -0.64
C PRO A 132 10.76 27.72 -0.60
N PRO A 133 10.54 29.04 -0.51
CA PRO A 133 9.23 29.60 -0.15
C PRO A 133 8.18 29.32 -1.23
N LEU A 134 7.51 28.17 -1.13
CA LEU A 134 6.28 27.85 -1.82
C LEU A 134 5.17 28.22 -0.84
N GLY A 135 4.64 29.43 -1.01
CA GLY A 135 3.65 30.03 -0.12
C GLY A 135 2.39 29.18 -0.01
N VAL A 136 2.34 28.32 0.99
CA VAL A 136 1.13 27.62 1.41
C VAL A 136 1.10 27.65 2.93
N THR A 137 0.39 28.62 3.47
CA THR A 137 0.17 28.81 4.91
C THR A 137 -0.70 27.67 5.45
N PRO A 138 -0.20 26.77 6.33
CA PRO A 138 -1.02 25.72 6.91
C PRO A 138 -1.54 26.12 8.29
N GLY A 139 -2.83 25.89 8.52
CA GLY A 139 -3.34 25.55 9.85
C GLY A 139 -4.14 26.61 10.60
N GLN A 140 -5.45 26.68 10.34
CA GLN A 140 -6.53 26.56 11.35
C GLN A 140 -7.80 26.03 10.63
N GLY A 141 -8.50 25.05 11.21
CA GLY A 141 -9.77 24.51 10.70
C GLY A 141 -9.81 22.99 10.41
N PHE A 142 -10.93 22.51 9.86
CA PHE A 142 -11.27 21.09 9.61
C PHE A 142 -10.15 20.27 8.92
N MET A 143 -9.44 20.88 7.96
CA MET A 143 -8.32 20.24 7.27
C MET A 143 -7.12 19.92 8.18
N GLY A 144 -6.86 20.76 9.19
CA GLY A 144 -5.84 20.50 10.20
C GLY A 144 -6.19 19.31 11.10
N GLY A 145 -7.47 19.19 11.47
CA GLY A 145 -7.98 18.03 12.21
C GLY A 145 -7.88 16.72 11.41
N MET A 146 -8.19 16.74 10.11
CA MET A 146 -7.98 15.58 9.24
C MET A 146 -6.51 15.21 9.08
N ALA A 147 -5.62 16.21 8.93
CA ALA A 147 -4.18 15.97 8.88
C ALA A 147 -3.67 15.31 10.17
N GLN A 148 -4.08 15.82 11.33
CA GLN A 148 -3.73 15.23 12.63
C GLN A 148 -4.27 13.80 12.79
N GLY A 149 -5.53 13.56 12.40
CA GLY A 149 -6.13 12.22 12.41
C GLY A 149 -5.42 11.23 11.48
N ALA A 150 -5.04 11.67 10.27
CA ALA A 150 -4.29 10.86 9.31
C ALA A 150 -2.90 10.49 9.84
N VAL A 151 -2.23 11.40 10.55
CA VAL A 151 -0.92 11.16 11.18
C VAL A 151 -1.03 10.11 12.29
N VAL A 152 -1.96 10.30 13.24
CA VAL A 152 -2.12 9.38 14.37
C VAL A 152 -2.59 8.00 13.90
N GLY A 153 -3.60 7.93 13.03
CA GLY A 153 -4.09 6.68 12.47
C GLY A 153 -3.01 5.96 11.64
N GLY A 154 -2.21 6.72 10.90
CA GLY A 154 -1.09 6.23 10.11
C GLY A 154 0.01 5.58 10.95
N MET A 155 0.43 6.20 12.05
CA MET A 155 1.45 5.64 12.95
C MET A 155 0.97 4.32 13.59
N LEU A 156 -0.27 4.30 14.09
CA LEU A 156 -0.86 3.10 14.70
C LEU A 156 -1.02 1.96 13.68
N GLY A 157 -1.53 2.28 12.48
CA GLY A 157 -1.68 1.32 11.40
C GLY A 157 -0.34 0.75 10.91
N GLY A 158 0.66 1.61 10.75
CA GLY A 158 2.02 1.22 10.36
C GLY A 158 2.67 0.30 11.39
N ALA A 159 2.59 0.64 12.67
CA ALA A 159 3.11 -0.20 13.76
C ALA A 159 2.42 -1.57 13.79
N ALA A 160 1.08 -1.61 13.68
CA ALA A 160 0.33 -2.86 13.64
C ALA A 160 0.69 -3.74 12.43
N ALA A 161 0.92 -3.13 11.26
CA ALA A 161 1.34 -3.83 10.05
C ALA A 161 2.74 -4.46 10.20
N ILE A 162 3.70 -3.73 10.76
CA ILE A 162 5.06 -4.24 11.02
C ILE A 162 5.00 -5.39 12.02
N VAL A 163 4.34 -5.21 13.17
CA VAL A 163 4.24 -6.24 14.21
C VAL A 163 3.52 -7.48 13.70
N GLY A 164 2.37 -7.31 13.04
CA GLY A 164 1.60 -8.41 12.46
C GLY A 164 2.38 -9.16 11.37
N GLY A 165 3.10 -8.43 10.52
CA GLY A 165 3.97 -9.00 9.48
C GLY A 165 5.15 -9.80 10.04
N VAL A 166 5.84 -9.27 11.06
CA VAL A 166 6.96 -9.98 11.71
C VAL A 166 6.46 -11.21 12.47
N HIS A 167 5.32 -11.09 13.16
CA HIS A 167 4.75 -12.21 13.92
C HIS A 167 4.25 -13.34 13.00
N SER A 168 3.60 -13.00 11.88
CA SER A 168 3.16 -13.99 10.89
C SER A 168 4.35 -14.70 10.24
N TYR A 169 5.43 -13.98 9.91
CA TYR A 169 6.67 -14.55 9.41
C TYR A 169 7.30 -15.53 10.40
N ARG A 170 7.45 -15.14 11.67
CA ARG A 170 8.00 -16.02 12.72
C ARG A 170 7.16 -17.29 12.89
N ARG A 171 5.84 -17.18 12.80
CA ARG A 171 4.92 -18.33 12.89
C ARG A 171 5.05 -19.27 11.69
N ALA A 172 5.15 -18.73 10.48
CA ALA A 172 5.34 -19.51 9.26
C ALA A 172 6.67 -20.29 9.29
N ASN A 173 7.74 -19.66 9.79
CA ASN A 173 9.05 -20.29 9.86
C ASN A 173 9.12 -21.43 10.90
N ARG A 174 8.42 -21.29 12.04
CA ARG A 174 8.32 -22.35 13.06
C ARG A 174 7.58 -23.59 12.54
N ARG A 175 6.53 -23.41 11.74
CA ARG A 175 5.75 -24.54 11.17
C ARG A 175 6.55 -25.38 10.17
N ARG A 176 7.44 -24.74 9.38
CA ARG A 176 8.30 -25.45 8.42
C ARG A 176 9.35 -26.34 9.10
N GLN A 177 9.80 -25.98 10.30
CA GLN A 177 10.77 -26.78 11.07
C GLN A 177 10.15 -28.03 11.71
N THR A 178 8.85 -27.99 12.05
CA THR A 178 8.14 -29.12 12.68
C THR A 178 7.60 -30.15 11.68
N SER A 179 7.49 -29.79 10.39
CA SER A 179 6.94 -30.66 9.34
C SER A 179 8.02 -31.36 8.49
N GLY A 180 9.29 -31.24 8.90
CA GLY A 180 10.45 -31.84 8.22
C GLY A 180 11.02 -33.09 8.90
N CYS A 181 10.28 -33.72 9.82
CA CYS A 181 10.60 -35.03 10.39
C CYS A 181 9.57 -36.07 9.92
#